data_AF-A0A3D4BZJ8-F1
#
_entry.id   AF-A0A3D4BZJ8-F1
#
_cell.length_a   1.000
_cell.length_b   1.000
_cell.length_c   1.000
_cell.angle_alpha   90.00
_cell.angle_beta   90.00
_cell.angle_gamma   90.00
#
_symmetry.space_group_name_H-M   'P 1'
#
loop_
_entity.id
_entity.type
_entity.pdbx_description
1 polymer ?
#
loop_
_entity_poly.entity_id
_entity_poly.type
_entity_poly.pdbx_seq_one_letter_code
_entity_poly.pdbx_strand_id
1 'polypeptide(L)'
;MPSQSVPSQPSLGKSSISTKAIDMNDDQVSLPIKQKRRTSSDTKLPSSNELVLPDVYDGANTLPLITQWKEAEAHDGKLVRVVGKYIESDVRMKPIGTPRYVGHVSIVLADDVRVSLFPVWQREARRPQAEIHRFKDQEVEVIGIFYHQSPLDPSGGASPLSPCLTEIKALY
;
A
#
# COMPACT_ATOMS: atom_id res chain seq x y z
N MET A 1 -11.13 58.26 22.13
CA MET A 1 -9.80 58.88 22.30
C MET A 1 -8.75 57.84 21.93
N PRO A 2 -7.83 58.17 21.02
CA PRO A 2 -7.01 57.23 20.24
C PRO A 2 -5.68 56.91 20.93
N SER A 3 -5.01 55.84 20.52
CA SER A 3 -3.57 55.88 20.16
C SER A 3 -3.10 54.56 19.57
N GLN A 4 -2.65 54.68 18.33
CA GLN A 4 -1.86 53.72 17.56
C GLN A 4 -0.49 53.52 18.22
N SER A 5 0.18 52.39 17.94
CA SER A 5 1.65 52.32 17.77
C SER A 5 2.05 51.01 17.11
N VAL A 6 2.41 51.09 15.82
CA VAL A 6 3.36 50.21 15.11
C VAL A 6 4.77 50.76 15.41
N PRO A 7 5.87 49.98 15.43
CA PRO A 7 6.70 49.75 14.21
C PRO A 7 7.41 48.36 14.28
N SER A 8 8.23 47.81 13.38
CA SER A 8 9.11 48.32 12.33
C SER A 8 9.42 47.18 11.34
N GLN A 9 9.47 47.47 10.05
CA GLN A 9 10.28 46.71 9.09
C GLN A 9 11.73 47.23 9.11
N PRO A 10 12.71 46.42 8.69
CA PRO A 10 13.83 46.95 7.93
C PRO A 10 13.81 46.45 6.47
N SER A 11 13.93 47.44 5.59
CA SER A 11 14.14 47.33 4.15
C SER A 11 15.62 47.28 3.78
N LEU A 12 15.88 46.89 2.52
CA LEU A 12 17.02 47.24 1.65
C LEU A 12 18.24 46.31 1.63
N GLY A 13 18.37 45.64 0.50
CA GLY A 13 19.62 45.14 -0.06
C GLY A 13 19.47 44.94 -1.57
N LYS A 14 19.42 46.03 -2.33
CA LYS A 14 19.62 46.02 -3.78
C LYS A 14 21.12 45.90 -4.05
N SER A 15 21.52 45.00 -4.95
CA SER A 15 22.69 45.21 -5.80
C SER A 15 22.45 44.57 -7.16
N SER A 16 22.39 45.46 -8.15
CA SER A 16 22.35 45.18 -9.59
C SER A 16 23.77 45.07 -10.15
N ILE A 17 23.82 44.79 -11.47
CA ILE A 17 24.92 45.00 -12.44
C ILE A 17 25.64 43.68 -12.79
N SER A 18 25.91 43.30 -14.04
CA SER A 18 25.54 43.75 -15.39
C SER A 18 26.33 42.86 -16.37
N THR A 19 25.63 42.23 -17.31
CA THR A 19 25.95 42.17 -18.75
C THR A 19 27.28 41.60 -19.25
N LYS A 20 27.20 40.57 -20.12
CA LYS A 20 27.66 40.65 -21.52
C LYS A 20 27.18 39.46 -22.36
N ALA A 21 26.72 39.82 -23.56
CA ALA A 21 26.34 38.97 -24.68
C ALA A 21 27.58 38.51 -25.48
N ILE A 22 27.32 37.87 -26.63
CA ILE A 22 28.22 37.49 -27.76
C ILE A 22 28.64 36.00 -27.66
N ASP A 23 28.54 35.12 -28.67
CA ASP A 23 28.39 35.23 -30.12
C ASP A 23 27.68 33.98 -30.70
N MET A 24 27.18 34.12 -31.93
CA MET A 24 26.83 33.04 -32.85
C MET A 24 28.11 32.33 -33.33
N ASN A 25 28.07 31.01 -33.50
CA ASN A 25 28.64 30.38 -34.70
C ASN A 25 28.16 28.94 -34.88
N ASP A 26 27.65 28.68 -36.08
CA ASP A 26 27.70 27.42 -36.80
C ASP A 26 29.08 26.78 -36.66
N ASP A 27 29.13 25.48 -36.33
CA ASP A 27 29.66 24.52 -37.30
C ASP A 27 29.43 23.07 -36.88
N GLN A 28 29.10 22.30 -37.89
CA GLN A 28 28.91 20.87 -37.96
C GLN A 28 30.07 20.08 -37.35
N VAL A 29 29.79 19.14 -36.43
CA VAL A 29 30.50 17.85 -36.41
C VAL A 29 29.54 16.74 -35.97
N SER A 30 28.96 16.07 -36.97
CA SER A 30 28.38 14.74 -36.82
C SER A 30 29.50 13.71 -36.57
N LEU A 31 29.44 12.96 -35.47
CA LEU A 31 30.25 11.75 -35.28
C LEU A 31 29.43 10.63 -34.61
N PRO A 32 29.75 9.37 -34.92
CA PRO A 32 28.76 8.34 -35.18
C PRO A 32 28.22 7.63 -33.94
N ILE A 33 26.94 7.27 -34.03
CA ILE A 33 26.21 6.35 -33.18
C ILE A 33 26.98 5.03 -33.08
N LYS A 34 27.70 4.82 -31.98
CA LYS A 34 28.07 3.46 -31.54
C LYS A 34 26.93 2.91 -30.70
N GLN A 35 26.03 2.20 -31.39
CA GLN A 35 25.07 1.28 -30.79
C GLN A 35 25.81 0.25 -29.93
N LYS A 36 25.91 0.50 -28.62
CA LYS A 36 26.20 -0.55 -27.67
C LYS A 36 24.89 -1.29 -27.43
N ARG A 37 24.69 -2.38 -28.19
CA ARG A 37 23.74 -3.46 -27.84
C ARG A 37 23.95 -3.78 -26.35
N ARG A 38 23.03 -3.34 -25.50
CA ARG A 38 22.78 -4.00 -24.21
C ARG A 38 21.72 -5.04 -24.48
N THR A 39 22.20 -6.23 -24.74
CA THR A 39 21.43 -7.46 -24.65
C THR A 39 20.99 -7.70 -23.22
N SER A 40 19.89 -8.46 -23.13
CA SER A 40 19.49 -9.35 -22.05
C SER A 40 19.09 -8.74 -20.72
N SER A 41 17.77 -8.53 -20.61
CA SER A 41 16.94 -9.18 -19.58
C SER A 41 17.49 -9.18 -18.15
N ASP A 42 17.18 -8.11 -17.41
CA ASP A 42 17.01 -8.21 -15.97
C ASP A 42 15.51 -8.36 -15.68
N THR A 43 14.89 -9.38 -16.29
CA THR A 43 13.63 -9.89 -15.78
C THR A 43 14.00 -10.66 -14.54
N LYS A 44 14.03 -9.95 -13.40
CA LYS A 44 14.06 -10.56 -12.08
C LYS A 44 12.90 -11.55 -12.04
N LEU A 45 13.21 -12.82 -12.24
CA LEU A 45 12.27 -13.91 -12.08
C LEU A 45 11.59 -13.69 -10.72
N PRO A 46 10.24 -13.61 -10.66
CA PRO A 46 9.58 -13.63 -9.38
C PRO A 46 10.06 -14.88 -8.66
N SER A 47 10.64 -14.67 -7.47
CA SER A 47 11.04 -15.75 -6.56
C SER A 47 9.85 -16.71 -6.48
N SER A 48 10.06 -17.97 -6.86
CA SER A 48 9.05 -18.99 -7.23
C SER A 48 8.05 -19.41 -6.15
N ASN A 49 7.60 -18.51 -5.27
CA ASN A 49 6.72 -18.82 -4.15
C ASN A 49 5.94 -17.57 -3.66
N GLU A 50 5.73 -16.59 -4.53
CA GLU A 50 4.96 -15.39 -4.24
C GLU A 50 3.47 -15.66 -4.56
N LEU A 51 2.59 -15.62 -3.55
CA LEU A 51 1.15 -15.85 -3.75
C LEU A 51 0.53 -14.63 -4.44
N VAL A 52 0.34 -14.74 -5.75
CA VAL A 52 -0.44 -13.76 -6.54
C VAL A 52 -1.89 -14.20 -6.53
N LEU A 53 -2.77 -13.32 -6.05
CA LEU A 53 -4.21 -13.55 -6.01
C LEU A 53 -4.84 -13.19 -7.37
N PRO A 54 -5.80 -13.98 -7.88
CA PRO A 54 -6.59 -13.63 -9.05
C PRO A 54 -7.35 -12.31 -8.87
N ASP A 55 -7.56 -11.61 -9.98
CA ASP A 55 -8.35 -10.37 -10.05
C ASP A 55 -9.82 -10.61 -10.45
N VAL A 56 -10.26 -11.87 -10.46
CA VAL A 56 -11.64 -12.28 -10.75
C VAL A 56 -11.98 -13.52 -9.92
N TYR A 57 -13.24 -13.63 -9.50
CA TYR A 57 -13.79 -14.84 -8.89
C TYR A 57 -15.19 -15.15 -9.43
N ASP A 58 -15.35 -16.33 -10.02
CA ASP A 58 -16.64 -16.77 -10.54
C ASP A 58 -17.65 -16.97 -9.41
N GLY A 59 -18.80 -16.30 -9.51
CA GLY A 59 -19.86 -16.37 -8.51
C GLY A 59 -19.71 -15.39 -7.34
N ALA A 60 -18.76 -14.44 -7.41
CA ALA A 60 -18.61 -13.38 -6.40
C ALA A 60 -19.96 -12.75 -6.00
N ASN A 61 -20.80 -12.39 -6.98
CA ASN A 61 -22.09 -11.73 -6.73
C ASN A 61 -23.11 -12.54 -5.89
N THR A 62 -22.86 -13.83 -5.67
CA THR A 62 -23.71 -14.69 -4.83
C THR A 62 -23.21 -14.80 -3.38
N LEU A 63 -21.98 -14.34 -3.10
CA LEU A 63 -21.40 -14.37 -1.77
C LEU A 63 -21.93 -13.21 -0.90
N PRO A 64 -22.06 -13.40 0.42
CA PRO A 64 -22.37 -12.31 1.33
C PRO A 64 -21.33 -11.20 1.24
N LEU A 65 -21.80 -9.96 1.20
CA LEU A 65 -20.96 -8.76 1.18
C LEU A 65 -20.80 -8.23 2.61
N ILE A 66 -19.56 -7.90 2.97
CA ILE A 66 -19.18 -7.26 4.23
C ILE A 66 -18.47 -5.95 3.91
N THR A 67 -19.09 -4.84 4.30
CA THR A 67 -18.53 -3.48 4.25
C THR A 67 -18.38 -2.88 5.64
N GLN A 68 -19.06 -3.45 6.64
CA GLN A 68 -19.08 -3.00 8.05
C GLN A 68 -19.05 -4.21 8.98
N TRP A 69 -18.57 -4.03 10.21
CA TRP A 69 -18.47 -5.09 11.21
C TRP A 69 -19.81 -5.74 11.53
N LYS A 70 -20.88 -4.94 11.59
CA LYS A 70 -22.24 -5.41 11.89
C LYS A 70 -22.71 -6.50 10.92
N GLU A 71 -22.32 -6.42 9.64
CA GLU A 71 -22.65 -7.43 8.63
C GLU A 71 -21.83 -8.71 8.86
N ALA A 72 -20.59 -8.53 9.32
CA ALA A 72 -19.61 -9.59 9.52
C ALA A 72 -20.01 -10.57 10.66
N GLU A 73 -20.80 -10.13 11.64
CA GLU A 73 -21.22 -10.94 12.79
C GLU A 73 -21.93 -12.25 12.39
N ALA A 74 -22.67 -12.26 11.27
CA ALA A 74 -23.41 -13.43 10.80
C ALA A 74 -22.59 -14.41 9.93
N HIS A 75 -21.33 -14.08 9.64
CA HIS A 75 -20.53 -14.72 8.60
C HIS A 75 -19.20 -15.32 9.07
N ASP A 76 -19.03 -15.56 10.37
CA ASP A 76 -17.87 -16.27 10.91
C ASP A 76 -17.73 -17.68 10.29
N GLY A 77 -16.53 -18.00 9.84
CA GLY A 77 -16.18 -19.24 9.15
C GLY A 77 -16.77 -19.41 7.74
N LYS A 78 -17.35 -18.37 7.14
CA LYS A 78 -17.98 -18.45 5.81
C LYS A 78 -17.15 -17.78 4.72
N LEU A 79 -17.27 -18.27 3.50
CA LEU A 79 -16.75 -17.62 2.30
C LEU A 79 -17.59 -16.37 2.00
N VAL A 80 -16.93 -15.21 1.93
CA VAL A 80 -17.57 -13.90 1.79
C VAL A 80 -16.79 -12.99 0.86
N ARG A 81 -17.40 -11.87 0.50
CA ARG A 81 -16.78 -10.70 -0.11
C ARG A 81 -16.60 -9.62 0.94
N VAL A 82 -15.37 -9.16 1.13
CA VAL A 82 -15.05 -8.04 2.00
C VAL A 82 -14.62 -6.86 1.13
N VAL A 83 -15.29 -5.72 1.28
CA VAL A 83 -14.93 -4.49 0.58
C VAL A 83 -14.47 -3.44 1.58
N GLY A 84 -13.34 -2.80 1.29
CA GLY A 84 -12.82 -1.73 2.12
C GLY A 84 -11.46 -1.25 1.65
N LYS A 85 -10.83 -0.37 2.44
CA LYS A 85 -9.57 0.28 2.08
C LYS A 85 -8.37 -0.63 2.38
N TYR A 86 -7.52 -0.88 1.39
CA TYR A 86 -6.30 -1.65 1.55
C TYR A 86 -5.19 -0.81 2.18
N ILE A 87 -4.66 -1.24 3.33
CA ILE A 87 -3.60 -0.55 4.05
C ILE A 87 -2.50 -1.50 4.52
N GLU A 88 -1.29 -0.99 4.67
CA GLU A 88 -0.23 -1.70 5.40
C GLU A 88 -0.47 -1.62 6.90
N SER A 89 -0.23 -2.74 7.58
CA SER A 89 -0.47 -2.91 9.02
C SER A 89 0.82 -3.21 9.76
N ASP A 90 1.03 -2.50 10.87
CA ASP A 90 2.06 -2.81 11.84
C ASP A 90 1.53 -3.82 12.85
N VAL A 91 1.98 -5.06 12.75
CA VAL A 91 1.48 -6.19 13.55
C VAL A 91 2.29 -6.42 14.84
N ARG A 92 3.18 -5.49 15.21
CA ARG A 92 3.91 -5.59 16.48
C ARG A 92 2.93 -5.50 17.65
N MET A 93 3.06 -6.37 18.65
CA MET A 93 2.22 -6.32 19.87
C MET A 93 2.31 -4.99 20.63
N LYS A 94 3.45 -4.29 20.52
CA LYS A 94 3.68 -2.98 21.12
C LYS A 94 4.29 -2.06 20.05
N PRO A 95 3.47 -1.43 19.20
CA PRO A 95 3.96 -0.55 18.14
C PRO A 95 4.38 0.79 18.76
N ILE A 96 5.57 0.84 19.35
CA ILE A 96 6.16 2.06 19.90
C ILE A 96 7.00 2.73 18.80
N GLY A 97 6.83 4.04 18.64
CA GLY A 97 7.56 4.86 17.66
C GLY A 97 6.99 4.76 16.25
N THR A 98 7.85 4.97 15.25
CA THR A 98 7.45 4.91 13.83
C THR A 98 6.89 3.52 13.48
N PRO A 99 5.77 3.44 12.73
CA PRO A 99 5.24 2.18 12.23
C PRO A 99 6.28 1.40 11.42
N ARG A 100 6.34 0.08 11.63
CA ARG A 100 7.22 -0.81 10.87
C ARG A 100 6.39 -1.76 10.01
N TYR A 101 6.31 -1.45 8.73
CA TYR A 101 5.63 -2.30 7.75
C TYR A 101 6.59 -3.36 7.21
N VAL A 102 6.20 -4.63 7.33
CA VAL A 102 6.97 -5.79 6.85
C VAL A 102 6.18 -6.63 5.84
N GLY A 103 5.20 -5.99 5.18
CA GLY A 103 4.33 -6.60 4.17
C GLY A 103 2.99 -7.13 4.71
N HIS A 104 2.69 -6.96 6.00
CA HIS A 104 1.36 -7.25 6.52
C HIS A 104 0.39 -6.15 6.13
N VAL A 105 -0.84 -6.54 5.80
CA VAL A 105 -1.86 -5.64 5.29
C VAL A 105 -3.21 -5.97 5.90
N SER A 106 -4.09 -4.97 5.90
CA SER A 106 -5.47 -5.12 6.33
C SER A 106 -6.40 -4.40 5.38
N ILE A 107 -7.64 -4.87 5.33
CA ILE A 107 -8.77 -4.15 4.75
C ILE A 107 -9.44 -3.39 5.89
N VAL A 108 -9.55 -2.07 5.74
CA VAL A 108 -10.31 -1.21 6.66
C VAL A 108 -11.74 -1.12 6.14
N LEU A 109 -12.67 -1.63 6.93
CA LEU A 109 -14.11 -1.51 6.69
C LEU A 109 -14.57 -0.06 6.87
N ALA A 110 -15.80 0.24 6.47
CA ALA A 110 -16.35 1.61 6.56
C ALA A 110 -16.48 2.14 8.00
N ASP A 111 -16.46 1.26 9.00
CA ASP A 111 -16.50 1.57 10.44
C ASP A 111 -15.11 1.48 11.12
N ASP A 112 -14.05 1.63 10.35
CA ASP A 112 -12.64 1.62 10.79
C ASP A 112 -12.14 0.28 11.37
N VAL A 113 -12.94 -0.78 11.29
CA VAL A 113 -12.52 -2.12 11.69
C VAL A 113 -11.52 -2.68 10.68
N ARG A 114 -10.41 -3.23 11.19
CA ARG A 114 -9.31 -3.77 10.39
C ARG A 114 -9.39 -5.28 10.29
N VAL A 115 -9.54 -5.79 9.08
CA VAL A 115 -9.53 -7.22 8.77
C VAL A 115 -8.18 -7.59 8.16
N SER A 116 -7.41 -8.47 8.79
CA SER A 116 -6.10 -8.88 8.26
C SER A 116 -6.24 -9.83 7.07
N LEU A 117 -5.41 -9.65 6.04
CA LEU A 117 -5.29 -10.67 4.97
C LEU A 117 -4.32 -11.76 5.43
N PHE A 118 -4.87 -12.93 5.75
CA PHE A 118 -4.21 -14.07 6.38
C PHE A 118 -3.83 -13.85 7.87
N PRO A 119 -3.77 -14.93 8.68
CA PRO A 119 -3.19 -14.90 10.01
C PRO A 119 -1.71 -14.50 9.94
N VAL A 120 -1.26 -13.64 10.85
CA VAL A 120 0.09 -13.03 10.80
C VAL A 120 1.26 -14.03 10.82
N TRP A 121 1.03 -15.24 11.34
CA TRP A 121 2.00 -16.33 11.39
C TRP A 121 2.10 -17.10 10.06
N GLN A 122 1.14 -16.93 9.14
CA GLN A 122 1.21 -17.51 7.80
C GLN A 122 2.18 -16.73 6.92
N ARG A 123 2.87 -17.45 6.03
CA ARG A 123 3.82 -16.85 5.10
C ARG A 123 3.12 -15.89 4.14
N GLU A 124 1.92 -16.27 3.71
CA GLU A 124 1.05 -15.56 2.77
C GLU A 124 0.55 -14.22 3.31
N ALA A 125 0.60 -14.02 4.63
CA ALA A 125 0.28 -12.76 5.29
C ALA A 125 1.28 -11.65 4.99
N ARG A 126 2.48 -11.98 4.49
CA ARG A 126 3.44 -11.01 3.97
C ARG A 126 3.22 -10.86 2.47
N ARG A 127 2.53 -9.79 2.09
CA ARG A 127 2.14 -9.54 0.71
C ARG A 127 3.31 -9.06 -0.15
N PRO A 128 3.25 -9.35 -1.46
CA PRO A 128 4.15 -8.80 -2.46
C PRO A 128 4.23 -7.27 -2.40
N GLN A 129 5.43 -6.71 -2.54
CA GLN A 129 5.57 -5.25 -2.65
C GLN A 129 4.86 -4.70 -3.90
N ALA A 130 4.81 -5.48 -4.98
CA ALA A 130 4.07 -5.11 -6.19
C ALA A 130 2.56 -5.01 -5.94
N GLU A 131 1.99 -5.92 -5.15
CA GLU A 131 0.58 -5.88 -4.75
C GLU A 131 0.30 -4.68 -3.85
N ILE A 132 1.15 -4.48 -2.83
CA ILE A 132 1.01 -3.34 -1.91
C ILE A 132 1.04 -2.03 -2.68
N HIS A 133 2.00 -1.83 -3.58
CA HIS A 133 2.07 -0.61 -4.39
C HIS A 133 0.85 -0.42 -5.29
N ARG A 134 0.26 -1.51 -5.80
CA ARG A 134 -0.93 -1.46 -6.65
C ARG A 134 -2.17 -1.02 -5.88
N PHE A 135 -2.38 -1.57 -4.68
CA PHE A 135 -3.64 -1.42 -3.95
C PHE A 135 -3.60 -0.47 -2.77
N LYS A 136 -2.42 -0.06 -2.31
CA LYS A 136 -2.29 0.82 -1.14
C LYS A 136 -3.17 2.05 -1.27
N ASP A 137 -3.94 2.27 -0.21
CA ASP A 137 -4.92 3.34 -0.06
C ASP A 137 -6.11 3.31 -1.03
N GLN A 138 -6.27 2.25 -1.82
CA GLN A 138 -7.43 2.03 -2.70
C GLN A 138 -8.50 1.20 -1.97
N GLU A 139 -9.74 1.41 -2.38
CA GLU A 139 -10.83 0.48 -2.07
C GLU A 139 -10.64 -0.77 -2.93
N VAL A 140 -10.71 -1.93 -2.28
CA VAL A 140 -10.55 -3.23 -2.94
C VAL A 140 -11.64 -4.18 -2.48
N GLU A 141 -11.85 -5.21 -3.27
CA GLU A 141 -12.70 -6.35 -2.91
C GLU A 141 -11.84 -7.60 -2.70
N VAL A 142 -12.07 -8.28 -1.58
CA VAL A 142 -11.35 -9.50 -1.20
C VAL A 142 -12.32 -10.63 -0.98
N ILE A 143 -12.05 -11.78 -1.59
CA ILE A 143 -12.86 -12.99 -1.41
C ILE A 143 -12.08 -14.01 -0.61
N GLY A 144 -12.60 -14.42 0.53
CA GLY A 144 -11.95 -15.38 1.43
C GLY A 144 -12.87 -15.87 2.53
N ILE A 145 -12.39 -16.81 3.34
CA ILE A 145 -13.11 -17.27 4.52
C ILE A 145 -12.87 -16.29 5.65
N PHE A 146 -13.94 -15.71 6.17
CA PHE A 146 -13.86 -14.69 7.21
C PHE A 146 -13.95 -15.28 8.61
N TYR A 147 -13.13 -14.77 9.52
CA TYR A 147 -13.17 -15.10 10.94
C TYR A 147 -13.19 -13.84 11.80
N HIS A 148 -14.00 -13.83 12.85
CA HIS A 148 -14.07 -12.74 13.84
C HIS A 148 -12.75 -12.55 14.59
N GLN A 149 -12.02 -13.64 14.79
CA GLN A 149 -10.71 -13.65 15.43
C GLN A 149 -9.74 -14.44 14.57
N SER A 150 -8.50 -13.96 14.46
CA SER A 150 -7.46 -14.70 13.76
C SER A 150 -7.31 -16.10 14.37
N PRO A 151 -7.24 -17.15 13.52
CA PRO A 151 -6.85 -18.48 13.96
C PRO A 151 -5.56 -18.47 14.78
N LEU A 152 -5.53 -19.32 15.80
CA LEU A 152 -4.37 -19.51 16.65
C LEU A 152 -3.21 -20.10 15.85
N ASP A 153 -2.01 -19.61 16.11
CA ASP A 153 -0.78 -20.19 15.59
C ASP A 153 -0.62 -21.60 16.19
N PRO A 154 -0.57 -22.66 15.35
CA PRO A 154 -0.39 -24.03 15.84
C PRO A 154 0.91 -24.24 16.61
N SER A 155 1.91 -23.35 16.42
CA SER A 155 3.19 -23.38 17.12
C SER A 155 3.20 -22.53 18.40
N GLY A 156 2.08 -21.90 18.77
CA GLY A 156 1.96 -21.05 19.96
C GLY A 156 2.51 -19.63 19.80
N GLY A 157 2.73 -19.17 18.57
CA GLY A 157 3.13 -17.78 18.28
C GLY A 157 1.98 -16.77 18.29
N ALA A 158 2.28 -15.56 17.81
CA ALA A 158 1.36 -14.43 17.90
C ALA A 158 0.11 -14.64 17.05
N SER A 159 -1.06 -14.52 17.70
CA SER A 159 -2.38 -14.67 17.08
C SER A 159 -3.26 -13.49 17.49
N PRO A 160 -3.34 -12.42 16.67
CA PRO A 160 -4.13 -11.25 17.01
C PRO A 160 -5.61 -11.57 17.22
N LEU A 161 -6.26 -10.95 18.20
CA LEU A 161 -7.71 -11.07 18.42
C LEU A 161 -8.55 -10.25 17.41
N SER A 162 -7.90 -9.67 16.40
CA SER A 162 -8.56 -8.95 15.31
C SER A 162 -9.15 -9.92 14.28
N PRO A 163 -10.17 -9.50 13.53
CA PRO A 163 -10.71 -10.31 12.45
C PRO A 163 -9.68 -10.55 11.34
N CYS A 164 -9.86 -11.66 10.64
CA CYS A 164 -8.97 -12.04 9.54
C CYS A 164 -9.73 -12.76 8.43
N LEU A 165 -9.14 -12.73 7.24
CA LEU A 165 -9.49 -13.61 6.15
C LEU A 165 -8.48 -14.75 6.06
N THR A 166 -8.93 -15.95 5.75
CA THR A 166 -8.09 -17.08 5.33
C THR A 166 -8.53 -17.55 3.95
N GLU A 167 -7.73 -18.45 3.35
CA GLU A 167 -8.08 -19.08 2.06
C GLU A 167 -8.52 -18.09 0.97
N ILE A 168 -7.82 -16.97 0.87
CA ILE A 168 -8.19 -15.89 -0.05
C ILE A 168 -8.15 -16.41 -1.49
N LYS A 169 -9.27 -16.26 -2.19
CA LYS A 169 -9.48 -16.76 -3.56
C LYS A 169 -9.28 -15.67 -4.61
N ALA A 170 -9.53 -14.40 -4.28
CA ALA A 170 -9.33 -13.27 -5.17
C ALA A 170 -9.13 -11.95 -4.42
N LEU A 171 -8.49 -10.99 -5.09
CA LEU A 171 -8.27 -9.61 -4.66
C LEU A 171 -8.20 -8.70 -5.91
N TYR A 172 -9.09 -7.71 -6.00
CA TYR A 172 -9.12 -6.75 -7.11
C TYR A 172 -9.63 -5.36 -6.71
#